data_AF-A0A430BWQ0-F1
#
_entry.id   AF-A0A430BWQ0-F1
#
_cell.length_a   1.000
_cell.length_b   1.000
_cell.length_c   1.000
_cell.angle_alpha   90.00
_cell.angle_beta   90.00
_cell.angle_gamma   90.00
#
_symmetry.space_group_name_H-M   'P 1'
#
loop_
_entity.id
_entity.type
_entity.pdbx_description
1 polymer ?
#
loop_
_entity_poly.entity_id
_entity_poly.type
_entity_poly.pdbx_seq_one_letter_code
_entity_poly.pdbx_strand_id
1 'polypeptide(L)'
;MQGALSLQAARAPYRRGGVAFASTTAIIVALVSLDGLGLSRLLADPVITVKLGQEDGSFVEEPRLADLSAEELQAVIDAAPIVDVTASAELTEIDVEAALRGLVIGQPQLASRLDQLFAASDAWHADQRHIFDQGHQSLEALTTAWAGDRAAVTQYQTDEIERNQALADAQARIVELEGIVAAAKTSEQPAADGADPVEAAPTKAKSKSTKAADTAD
;
A
#
# COMPACT_ATOMS: atom_id res chain seq x y z
N MET A 1 25.89 16.99 15.34
CA MET A 1 24.49 17.13 14.85
C MET A 1 24.23 16.21 13.65
N GLN A 2 24.79 15.00 13.68
CA GLN A 2 24.59 14.00 12.63
C GLN A 2 23.12 13.62 12.56
N GLY A 3 22.50 13.65 11.38
CA GLY A 3 21.05 13.45 11.23
C GLY A 3 20.21 14.73 11.21
N ALA A 4 20.83 15.92 11.22
CA ALA A 4 20.17 17.20 10.96
C ALA A 4 20.58 17.77 9.58
N LEU A 5 19.70 18.54 8.96
CA LEU A 5 19.94 19.31 7.75
C LEU A 5 19.83 20.79 8.03
N SER A 6 20.77 21.57 7.50
CA SER A 6 20.63 23.02 7.37
C SER A 6 20.17 23.34 5.95
N LEU A 7 19.00 23.98 5.84
CA LEU A 7 18.38 24.34 4.58
C LEU A 7 18.30 25.86 4.47
N GLN A 8 18.76 26.42 3.36
CA GLN A 8 18.67 27.86 3.11
C GLN A 8 18.10 28.12 1.72
N ALA A 9 17.08 28.97 1.62
CA ALA A 9 16.55 29.42 0.34
C ALA A 9 17.11 30.78 -0.05
N ALA A 10 17.49 30.95 -1.31
CA ALA A 10 17.97 32.22 -1.86
C ALA A 10 16.87 33.30 -1.95
N ARG A 11 15.59 32.91 -1.86
CA ARG A 11 14.42 33.81 -1.84
C ARG A 11 13.40 33.35 -0.82
N ALA A 12 12.66 34.30 -0.27
CA ALA A 12 11.52 34.05 0.60
C ALA A 12 10.37 35.05 0.30
N PRO A 13 9.09 34.66 0.46
CA PRO A 13 8.63 33.33 0.87
C PRO A 13 8.81 32.27 -0.23
N TYR A 14 9.15 31.03 0.16
CA TYR A 14 9.39 29.93 -0.78
C TYR A 14 8.98 28.57 -0.19
N ARG A 15 8.52 27.62 -1.03
CA ARG A 15 8.12 26.29 -0.58
C ARG A 15 8.59 25.21 -1.55
N ARG A 16 9.24 24.17 -1.03
CA ARG A 16 9.75 23.03 -1.83
C ARG A 16 9.95 21.81 -0.94
N GLY A 17 9.75 20.60 -1.49
CA GLY A 17 10.08 19.35 -0.80
C GLY A 17 9.41 19.19 0.56
N GLY A 18 8.19 19.70 0.74
CA GLY A 18 7.48 19.68 2.02
C GLY A 18 7.86 20.80 3.00
N VAL A 19 8.95 21.53 2.75
CA VAL A 19 9.50 22.58 3.62
C VAL A 19 9.07 23.98 3.15
N ALA A 20 8.72 24.84 4.11
CA ALA A 20 8.39 26.24 3.88
C ALA A 20 9.48 27.16 4.45
N PHE A 21 9.93 28.11 3.64
CA PHE A 21 10.94 29.11 3.98
C PHE A 21 10.27 30.48 4.13
N ALA A 22 10.15 30.96 5.35
CA ALA A 22 9.58 32.28 5.66
C ALA A 22 10.59 33.42 5.44
N SER A 23 11.89 33.13 5.51
CA SER A 23 12.98 34.09 5.27
C SER A 23 14.13 33.41 4.53
N THR A 24 15.15 34.19 4.14
CA THR A 24 16.39 33.67 3.52
C THR A 24 17.40 33.15 4.55
N THR A 25 17.02 33.13 5.83
CA THR A 25 17.85 32.57 6.92
C THR A 25 17.84 31.05 6.83
N ALA A 26 18.98 30.43 7.14
CA ALA A 26 19.06 28.98 7.19
C ALA A 26 18.22 28.42 8.34
N ILE A 27 17.41 27.41 8.05
CA ILE A 27 16.63 26.65 9.03
C ILE A 27 17.28 25.29 9.26
N ILE A 28 17.10 24.73 10.45
CA ILE A 28 17.61 23.40 10.79
C ILE A 28 16.41 22.47 10.91
N VAL A 29 16.43 21.36 10.18
CA VAL A 29 15.40 20.32 10.20
C VAL A 29 16.02 18.96 10.50
N ALA A 30 15.27 18.05 11.11
CA ALA A 30 15.72 16.68 11.27
C ALA A 30 15.65 15.95 9.92
N LEU A 31 16.66 15.17 9.57
CA LEU A 31 16.68 14.41 8.32
C LEU A 31 15.49 13.43 8.24
N VAL A 32 15.13 12.83 9.38
CA VAL A 32 14.00 11.91 9.54
C VAL A 32 12.62 12.55 9.38
N SER A 33 12.52 13.88 9.38
CA SER A 33 11.25 14.58 9.15
C SER A 33 10.93 14.77 7.66
N LEU A 34 11.79 14.30 6.77
CA LEU A 34 11.62 14.37 5.31
C LEU A 34 11.43 12.96 4.75
N ASP A 35 10.76 12.89 3.61
CA ASP A 35 10.73 11.69 2.76
C ASP A 35 11.83 11.79 1.68
N GLY A 36 12.27 10.65 1.15
CA GLY A 36 13.32 10.59 0.12
C GLY A 36 12.97 11.41 -1.13
N LEU A 37 11.68 11.51 -1.45
CA LEU A 37 11.17 12.33 -2.55
C LEU A 37 11.24 13.83 -2.24
N GLY A 38 10.91 14.24 -1.01
CA GLY A 38 11.07 15.61 -0.53
C GLY A 38 12.52 16.04 -0.52
N LEU A 39 13.43 15.20 -0.01
CA LEU A 39 14.87 15.46 -0.01
C LEU A 39 15.43 15.57 -1.44
N SER A 40 15.04 14.67 -2.34
CA SER A 40 15.41 14.75 -3.76
C SER A 40 14.96 16.07 -4.40
N ARG A 41 13.73 16.53 -4.09
CA ARG A 41 13.20 17.81 -4.61
C ARG A 41 13.92 19.03 -4.05
N LEU A 42 14.50 18.96 -2.84
CA LEU A 42 15.30 20.01 -2.24
C LEU A 42 16.69 20.07 -2.88
N LEU A 43 17.33 18.91 -3.08
CA LEU A 43 18.66 18.80 -3.69
C LEU A 43 18.67 19.20 -5.17
N ALA A 44 17.60 18.92 -5.91
CA ALA A 44 17.45 19.30 -7.30
C ALA A 44 17.10 20.79 -7.52
N ASP A 45 16.85 21.54 -6.45
CA ASP A 45 16.42 22.94 -6.54
C ASP A 45 17.62 23.89 -6.43
N PRO A 46 17.99 24.62 -7.50
CA PRO A 46 19.14 25.52 -7.47
C PRO A 46 18.95 26.74 -6.56
N VAL A 47 17.72 26.96 -6.08
CA VAL A 47 17.38 28.05 -5.15
C VAL A 47 17.65 27.65 -3.70
N ILE A 48 17.85 26.36 -3.42
CA ILE A 48 18.01 25.83 -2.07
C ILE A 48 19.43 25.30 -1.89
N THR A 49 20.08 25.76 -0.82
CA THR A 49 21.33 25.18 -0.33
C THR A 49 21.00 24.17 0.76
N VAL A 50 21.46 22.93 0.57
CA VAL A 50 21.27 21.82 1.52
C VAL A 50 22.63 21.44 2.11
N LYS A 51 22.74 21.46 3.45
CA LYS A 51 23.96 21.07 4.18
C LYS A 51 23.64 20.01 5.23
N LEU A 52 24.50 18.99 5.34
CA LEU A 52 24.37 17.93 6.34
C LEU A 52 25.14 18.27 7.61
N GLY A 53 24.49 18.05 8.75
CA GLY A 53 25.12 18.10 10.05
C GLY A 53 26.13 16.97 10.21
N GLN A 54 27.33 17.31 10.64
CA GLN A 54 28.42 16.38 10.94
C GLN A 54 28.47 16.07 12.45
N GLU A 55 29.30 15.10 12.83
CA GLU A 55 29.50 14.72 14.24
C GLU A 55 30.06 15.88 15.07
N ASP A 56 30.93 16.70 14.49
CA ASP A 56 31.53 17.89 15.11
C ASP A 56 30.56 19.08 15.28
N GLY A 57 29.32 18.95 14.78
CA GLY A 57 28.30 19.99 14.84
C GLY A 57 28.38 21.02 13.70
N SER A 58 29.30 20.86 12.75
CA SER A 58 29.36 21.68 11.54
C SER A 58 28.31 21.22 10.51
N PHE A 59 28.02 22.09 9.53
CA PHE A 59 27.14 21.81 8.40
C PHE A 59 27.93 21.91 7.09
N VAL A 60 27.95 20.82 6.32
CA VAL A 60 28.74 20.71 5.08
C VAL A 60 27.83 20.34 3.91
N GLU A 61 28.07 20.94 2.74
CA GLU A 61 27.40 20.53 1.49
C GLU A 61 27.93 19.18 1.05
N GLU A 62 27.04 18.19 0.91
CA GLU A 62 27.39 16.85 0.42
C GLU A 62 26.83 16.68 -1.00
N PRO A 63 27.59 17.05 -2.04
CA PRO A 63 27.09 17.03 -3.42
C PRO A 63 26.73 15.63 -3.90
N ARG A 64 27.30 14.58 -3.29
CA ARG A 64 27.02 13.17 -3.65
C ARG A 64 25.57 12.77 -3.43
N LEU A 65 24.84 13.47 -2.55
CA LEU A 65 23.42 13.18 -2.34
C LEU A 65 22.54 13.58 -3.51
N ALA A 66 22.97 14.55 -4.32
CA ALA A 66 22.22 14.99 -5.48
C ALA A 66 22.18 13.93 -6.61
N ASP A 67 23.14 13.00 -6.61
CA ASP A 67 23.23 11.92 -7.59
C ASP A 67 22.40 10.68 -7.20
N LEU A 68 21.84 10.65 -5.98
CA LEU A 68 21.07 9.53 -5.46
C LEU A 68 19.60 9.59 -5.91
N SER A 69 19.02 8.41 -6.16
CA SER A 69 17.59 8.26 -6.38
C SER A 69 16.78 8.51 -5.10
N ALA A 70 15.48 8.75 -5.24
CA ALA A 70 14.60 8.97 -4.08
C ALA A 70 14.56 7.77 -3.11
N GLU A 71 14.72 6.55 -3.63
CA GLU A 71 14.76 5.31 -2.85
C GLU A 71 16.07 5.19 -2.06
N GLU A 72 17.20 5.53 -2.67
CA GLU A 72 18.51 5.56 -2.01
C GLU A 72 18.57 6.67 -0.95
N LEU A 73 17.97 7.82 -1.23
CA LEU A 73 17.82 8.91 -0.24
C LEU A 73 16.94 8.49 0.93
N GLN A 74 15.89 7.70 0.70
CA GLN A 74 15.08 7.14 1.78
C GLN A 74 15.91 6.20 2.66
N ALA A 75 16.75 5.35 2.06
CA ALA A 75 17.66 4.48 2.84
C ALA A 75 18.66 5.28 3.69
N VAL A 76 19.15 6.43 3.18
CA VAL A 76 20.01 7.35 3.95
C VAL A 76 19.24 7.97 5.13
N ILE A 77 17.97 8.34 4.92
CA ILE A 77 17.10 8.88 5.98
C ILE A 77 16.84 7.81 7.05
N ASP A 78 16.53 6.58 6.64
CA ASP A 78 16.22 5.47 7.55
C ASP A 78 17.45 5.05 8.39
N ALA A 79 18.66 5.21 7.84
CA ALA A 79 19.91 4.93 8.53
C ALA A 79 20.39 6.08 9.43
N ALA A 80 19.76 7.26 9.34
CA ALA A 80 20.20 8.43 10.08
C ALA A 80 19.83 8.34 11.57
N PRO A 81 20.71 8.79 12.48
CA PRO A 81 20.36 8.87 13.89
C PRO A 81 19.21 9.87 14.09
N ILE A 82 18.25 9.48 14.95
CA ILE A 82 17.14 10.34 15.33
C ILE A 82 17.71 11.49 16.17
N VAL A 83 17.66 12.70 15.61
CA VAL A 83 18.02 13.92 16.33
C VAL A 83 16.75 14.66 16.71
N ASP A 84 16.62 14.94 17.99
CA ASP A 84 15.65 15.94 18.46
C ASP A 84 16.21 17.33 18.14
N VAL A 85 15.98 17.76 16.90
CA VAL A 85 16.20 19.16 16.53
C VAL A 85 15.03 19.91 17.16
N THR A 86 15.24 20.43 18.36
CA THR A 86 14.36 21.47 18.90
C THR A 86 14.37 22.56 17.84
N ALA A 87 13.26 22.72 17.11
CA ALA A 87 13.15 23.69 16.06
C ALA A 87 13.46 25.06 16.68
N SER A 88 14.70 25.54 16.52
CA SER A 88 15.07 26.94 16.72
C SER A 88 14.58 27.76 15.52
N ALA A 89 13.35 27.52 15.13
CA ALA A 89 12.46 28.59 14.82
C ALA A 89 11.43 28.51 15.93
N GLU A 90 11.42 29.49 16.83
CA GLU A 90 10.11 30.07 17.11
C GLU A 90 9.49 30.27 15.74
N LEU A 91 8.59 29.37 15.36
CA LEU A 91 7.48 29.67 14.46
C LEU A 91 6.73 30.78 15.22
N THR A 92 7.31 31.97 15.23
CA THR A 92 6.51 33.17 15.21
C THR A 92 5.75 32.98 13.91
N GLU A 93 4.54 32.43 14.04
CA GLU A 93 3.47 32.70 13.10
C GLU A 93 3.55 34.20 12.88
N ILE A 94 4.24 34.60 11.82
CA ILE A 94 4.05 35.91 11.27
C ILE A 94 2.60 35.83 10.87
N ASP A 95 1.75 36.43 11.68
CA ASP A 95 0.37 36.70 11.33
C ASP A 95 0.45 37.64 10.13
N VAL A 96 0.56 37.02 8.94
CA VAL A 96 0.76 37.70 7.66
C VAL A 96 -0.39 38.66 7.42
N GLU A 97 -1.58 38.31 7.93
CA GLU A 97 -2.75 39.18 7.91
C GLU A 97 -2.54 40.42 8.80
N ALA A 98 -2.11 40.26 10.06
CA ALA A 98 -1.80 41.40 10.92
C ALA A 98 -0.65 42.27 10.39
N ALA A 99 0.40 41.65 9.86
CA ALA A 99 1.55 42.34 9.28
C ALA A 99 1.19 43.14 8.01
N LEU A 100 0.38 42.56 7.11
CA LEU A 100 -0.10 43.24 5.90
C LEU A 100 -1.12 44.33 6.24
N ARG A 101 -2.01 44.11 7.22
CA ARG A 101 -2.95 45.13 7.70
C ARG A 101 -2.21 46.34 8.29
N GLY A 102 -1.11 46.11 9.03
CA GLY A 102 -0.25 47.17 9.57
C GLY A 102 0.51 47.99 8.51
N LEU A 103 0.80 47.40 7.35
CA LEU A 103 1.49 48.07 6.25
C LEU A 103 0.56 48.96 5.40
N VAL A 104 -0.77 48.73 5.46
CA VAL A 104 -1.78 49.37 4.61
C VAL A 104 -2.46 50.58 5.28
N ILE A 105 -1.84 51.14 6.32
CA ILE A 105 -2.36 52.33 7.02
C ILE A 105 -2.45 53.51 6.03
N GLY A 106 -3.68 53.98 5.77
CA GLY A 106 -3.97 55.14 4.93
C GLY A 106 -4.43 54.85 3.50
N GLN A 107 -4.57 53.58 3.08
CA GLN A 107 -5.09 53.21 1.76
C GLN A 107 -6.33 52.30 1.82
N PRO A 108 -7.56 52.86 1.89
CA PRO A 108 -8.79 52.09 2.10
C PRO A 108 -9.09 51.08 0.98
N GLN A 109 -8.68 51.40 -0.25
CA GLN A 109 -8.82 50.52 -1.42
C GLN A 109 -7.93 49.26 -1.38
N LEU A 110 -6.76 49.35 -0.75
CA LEU A 110 -5.89 48.19 -0.55
C LEU A 110 -6.39 47.32 0.60
N ALA A 111 -6.91 47.93 1.66
CA ALA A 111 -7.52 47.20 2.78
C ALA A 111 -8.68 46.32 2.29
N SER A 112 -9.61 46.89 1.50
CA SER A 112 -10.74 46.13 0.95
C SER A 112 -10.31 45.00 0.01
N ARG A 113 -9.23 45.18 -0.77
CA ARG A 113 -8.68 44.12 -1.62
C ARG A 113 -8.03 43.00 -0.82
N LEU A 114 -7.34 43.33 0.28
CA LEU A 114 -6.78 42.33 1.19
C LEU A 114 -7.89 41.51 1.85
N ASP A 115 -8.95 42.15 2.33
CA ASP A 115 -10.10 41.44 2.91
C ASP A 115 -10.73 40.47 1.89
N GLN A 116 -10.88 40.91 0.62
CA GLN A 116 -11.37 40.02 -0.45
C GLN A 116 -10.45 38.85 -0.73
N LEU A 117 -9.13 39.06 -0.70
CA LEU A 117 -8.14 38.00 -0.90
C LEU A 117 -8.16 36.98 0.24
N PHE A 118 -8.24 37.45 1.50
CA PHE A 118 -8.34 36.55 2.65
C PHE A 118 -9.65 35.75 2.61
N ALA A 119 -10.78 36.40 2.33
CA ALA A 119 -12.07 35.70 2.17
C ALA A 119 -12.05 34.66 1.04
N ALA A 120 -11.41 34.97 -0.10
CA ALA A 120 -11.24 34.03 -1.20
C ALA A 120 -10.31 32.86 -0.81
N SER A 121 -9.25 33.14 -0.06
CA SER A 121 -8.33 32.12 0.47
C SER A 121 -9.05 31.18 1.43
N ASP A 122 -9.84 31.70 2.37
CA ASP A 122 -10.63 30.91 3.32
C ASP A 122 -11.67 30.04 2.61
N ALA A 123 -12.36 30.60 1.62
CA ALA A 123 -13.30 29.85 0.80
C ALA A 123 -12.61 28.71 0.04
N TRP A 124 -11.43 28.97 -0.54
CA TRP A 124 -10.63 27.94 -1.20
C TRP A 124 -10.18 26.84 -0.23
N HIS A 125 -9.70 27.20 0.96
CA HIS A 125 -9.32 26.21 1.98
C HIS A 125 -10.50 25.41 2.53
N ALA A 126 -11.69 26.02 2.64
CA ALA A 126 -12.92 25.31 2.98
C ALA A 126 -13.30 24.30 1.89
N ASP A 127 -13.23 24.70 0.63
CA ASP A 127 -13.49 23.83 -0.52
C ASP A 127 -12.49 22.65 -0.61
N GLN A 128 -11.20 22.92 -0.41
CA GLN A 128 -10.17 21.86 -0.38
C GLN A 128 -10.41 20.85 0.75
N ARG A 129 -10.78 21.31 1.94
CA ARG A 129 -11.16 20.41 3.04
C ARG A 129 -12.38 19.56 2.67
N HIS A 130 -13.39 20.18 2.08
CA HIS A 130 -14.58 19.46 1.65
C HIS A 130 -14.27 18.37 0.61
N ILE A 131 -13.44 18.67 -0.40
CA ILE A 131 -12.99 17.69 -1.40
C ILE A 131 -12.22 16.54 -0.73
N PHE A 132 -11.34 16.86 0.21
CA PHE A 132 -10.58 15.86 0.95
C PHE A 132 -11.49 14.95 1.78
N ASP A 133 -12.45 15.53 2.51
CA ASP A 133 -13.42 14.78 3.31
C ASP A 133 -14.30 13.87 2.44
N GLN A 134 -14.77 14.36 1.28
CA GLN A 134 -15.51 13.54 0.32
C GLN A 134 -14.65 12.38 -0.22
N GLY A 135 -13.38 12.64 -0.53
CA GLY A 135 -12.44 11.61 -0.96
C GLY A 135 -12.23 10.55 0.11
N HIS A 136 -12.07 10.96 1.37
CA HIS A 136 -11.91 10.06 2.50
C HIS A 136 -13.14 9.17 2.71
N GLN A 137 -14.35 9.75 2.69
CA GLN A 137 -15.61 9.01 2.79
C GLN A 137 -15.79 8.01 1.64
N SER A 138 -15.39 8.40 0.41
CA SER A 138 -15.46 7.52 -0.76
C SER A 138 -14.50 6.32 -0.63
N LEU A 139 -13.28 6.54 -0.12
CA LEU A 139 -12.31 5.49 0.14
C LEU A 139 -12.78 4.53 1.25
N GLU A 140 -13.37 5.07 2.31
CA GLU A 140 -13.95 4.26 3.39
C GLU A 140 -15.07 3.37 2.85
N ALA A 141 -16.00 3.93 2.07
CA ALA A 141 -17.09 3.18 1.45
C ALA A 141 -16.59 2.07 0.51
N LEU A 142 -15.59 2.36 -0.33
CA LEU A 142 -14.96 1.36 -1.20
C LEU A 142 -14.28 0.26 -0.40
N THR A 143 -13.62 0.60 0.70
CA THR A 143 -12.95 -0.38 1.58
C THR A 143 -13.96 -1.30 2.24
N THR A 144 -15.08 -0.76 2.73
CA THR A 144 -16.19 -1.56 3.28
C THR A 144 -16.81 -2.47 2.22
N ALA A 145 -17.06 -1.96 1.01
CA ALA A 145 -17.60 -2.76 -0.08
C ALA A 145 -16.66 -3.92 -0.45
N TRP A 146 -15.36 -3.64 -0.57
CA TRP A 146 -14.36 -4.67 -0.89
C TRP A 146 -14.25 -5.75 0.19
N ALA A 147 -14.37 -5.37 1.47
CA ALA A 147 -14.43 -6.34 2.56
C ALA A 147 -15.68 -7.24 2.47
N GLY A 148 -16.82 -6.67 2.09
CA GLY A 148 -18.06 -7.40 1.84
C GLY A 148 -17.95 -8.39 0.68
N ASP A 149 -17.43 -7.95 -0.46
CA ASP A 149 -17.21 -8.79 -1.64
C ASP A 149 -16.24 -9.94 -1.33
N ARG A 150 -15.16 -9.66 -0.58
CA ARG A 150 -14.22 -10.69 -0.14
C ARG A 150 -14.89 -11.75 0.73
N ALA A 151 -15.73 -11.33 1.67
CA ALA A 151 -16.48 -12.26 2.51
C ALA A 151 -17.45 -13.12 1.68
N ALA A 152 -18.14 -12.52 0.70
CA ALA A 152 -19.04 -13.24 -0.20
C ALA A 152 -18.29 -14.28 -1.06
N VAL A 153 -17.11 -13.94 -1.58
CA VAL A 153 -16.25 -14.89 -2.33
C VAL A 153 -15.81 -16.05 -1.44
N THR A 154 -15.38 -15.77 -0.21
CA THR A 154 -15.01 -16.84 0.74
C THR A 154 -16.19 -17.74 1.05
N GLN A 155 -17.39 -17.18 1.24
CA GLN A 155 -18.59 -17.97 1.47
C GLN A 155 -18.93 -18.85 0.26
N TYR A 156 -18.88 -18.30 -0.95
CA TYR A 156 -19.11 -19.06 -2.18
C TYR A 156 -18.15 -20.24 -2.32
N GLN A 157 -16.86 -20.04 -2.01
CA GLN A 157 -15.86 -21.11 -2.04
C GLN A 157 -16.17 -22.22 -1.03
N THR A 158 -16.59 -21.85 0.18
CA THR A 158 -17.02 -22.83 1.20
C THR A 158 -18.24 -23.62 0.72
N ASP A 159 -19.27 -22.94 0.21
CA ASP A 159 -20.49 -23.57 -0.31
C ASP A 159 -20.18 -24.51 -1.49
N GLU A 160 -19.21 -24.16 -2.34
CA GLU A 160 -18.75 -24.99 -3.46
C GLU A 160 -18.03 -26.26 -2.97
N ILE A 161 -17.18 -26.14 -1.94
CA ILE A 161 -16.53 -27.31 -1.31
C ILE A 161 -17.58 -28.24 -0.71
N GLU A 162 -18.54 -27.72 0.05
CA GLU A 162 -19.61 -28.51 0.66
C GLU A 162 -20.47 -29.22 -0.39
N ARG A 163 -20.83 -28.53 -1.47
CA ARG A 163 -21.57 -29.13 -2.60
C ARG A 163 -20.78 -30.26 -3.26
N ASN A 164 -19.48 -30.07 -3.48
CA ASN A 164 -18.63 -31.08 -4.11
C ASN A 164 -18.47 -32.31 -3.21
N GLN A 165 -18.38 -32.13 -1.89
CA GLN A 165 -18.38 -33.24 -0.93
C GLN A 165 -19.71 -34.01 -0.97
N ALA A 166 -20.84 -33.31 -0.93
CA ALA A 166 -22.16 -33.94 -1.02
C ALA A 166 -22.35 -34.72 -2.35
N LEU A 167 -21.81 -34.20 -3.45
CA LEU A 167 -21.83 -34.88 -4.75
C LEU A 167 -20.98 -36.16 -4.73
N ALA A 168 -19.78 -36.11 -4.12
CA ALA A 168 -18.93 -37.29 -3.97
C ALA A 168 -19.59 -38.37 -3.10
N ASP A 169 -20.23 -37.98 -1.99
CA ASP A 169 -20.96 -38.91 -1.12
C ASP A 169 -22.15 -39.56 -1.85
N ALA A 170 -22.89 -38.77 -2.63
CA ALA A 170 -24.00 -39.28 -3.45
C ALA A 170 -23.50 -40.28 -4.51
N GLN A 171 -22.39 -39.99 -5.18
CA GLN A 171 -21.76 -40.90 -6.14
C GLN A 171 -21.31 -42.21 -5.47
N ALA A 172 -20.67 -42.13 -4.31
CA ALA A 172 -20.26 -43.31 -3.54
C ALA A 172 -21.47 -44.20 -3.19
N ARG A 173 -22.59 -43.58 -2.80
CA ARG A 173 -23.83 -44.31 -2.47
C ARG A 173 -24.49 -44.95 -3.68
N ILE A 174 -24.44 -44.30 -4.85
CA ILE A 174 -24.91 -44.91 -6.10
C ILE A 174 -24.10 -46.16 -6.41
N VAL A 175 -22.78 -46.10 -6.33
CA VAL A 175 -21.89 -47.26 -6.57
C VAL A 175 -22.18 -48.40 -5.58
N GLU A 176 -22.40 -48.08 -4.30
CA GLU A 176 -22.80 -49.06 -3.28
C GLU A 176 -24.12 -49.75 -3.64
N LEU A 177 -25.14 -48.96 -4.00
CA LEU A 177 -26.46 -49.49 -4.39
C LEU A 177 -26.38 -50.34 -5.66
N GLU A 178 -25.59 -49.93 -6.65
CA GLU A 178 -25.32 -50.73 -7.86
C GLU A 178 -24.67 -52.07 -7.51
N GLY A 179 -23.73 -52.09 -6.58
CA GLY A 179 -23.11 -53.32 -6.05
C GLY A 179 -24.12 -54.25 -5.38
N ILE A 180 -25.02 -53.71 -4.55
CA ILE A 180 -26.09 -54.47 -3.89
C ILE A 180 -27.05 -55.07 -4.93
N VAL A 181 -27.48 -54.28 -5.92
CA VAL A 181 -28.38 -54.74 -6.98
C VAL A 181 -27.73 -55.83 -7.83
N ALA A 182 -26.43 -55.72 -8.14
CA ALA A 182 -25.70 -56.75 -8.85
C ALA A 182 -25.63 -58.06 -8.05
N ALA A 183 -25.36 -57.99 -6.74
CA ALA A 183 -25.33 -59.15 -5.86
C ALA A 183 -26.70 -59.84 -5.75
N ALA A 184 -27.77 -59.06 -5.62
CA ALA A 184 -29.14 -59.58 -5.57
C ALA A 184 -29.49 -60.36 -6.84
N LYS A 185 -29.18 -59.80 -8.02
CA LYS A 185 -29.39 -60.48 -9.32
C LYS A 185 -28.66 -61.81 -9.43
N THR A 186 -27.45 -61.92 -8.88
CA THR A 186 -26.71 -63.20 -8.88
C THR A 186 -27.28 -64.25 -7.92
N SER A 187 -28.00 -63.84 -6.86
CA SER A 187 -28.63 -64.77 -5.92
C SER A 187 -29.99 -65.32 -6.40
N GLU A 188 -30.68 -64.61 -7.31
CA GLU A 188 -31.97 -65.03 -7.87
C GLU A 188 -31.83 -65.95 -9.09
N GLN A 189 -30.61 -66.17 -9.61
CA GLN A 189 -30.39 -67.12 -10.70
C GLN A 189 -30.41 -68.55 -10.11
N PRO A 190 -31.46 -69.36 -10.36
CA PRO A 190 -31.51 -70.71 -9.81
C PRO A 190 -30.36 -71.51 -10.40
N ALA A 191 -29.75 -72.36 -9.57
CA ALA A 191 -28.78 -73.35 -10.02
C ALA A 191 -29.45 -74.19 -11.14
N ALA A 192 -29.09 -73.89 -12.38
CA ALA A 192 -29.40 -74.77 -13.49
C ALA A 192 -28.59 -76.04 -13.25
N ASP A 193 -29.32 -77.08 -12.88
CA ASP A 193 -28.88 -78.46 -12.74
C ASP A 193 -27.95 -78.90 -13.88
N GLY A 194 -26.85 -79.53 -13.48
CA GLY A 194 -26.24 -80.67 -14.17
C GLY A 194 -25.54 -80.45 -15.51
N ALA A 195 -24.20 -80.42 -15.48
CA ALA A 195 -23.37 -81.24 -16.38
C ALA A 195 -21.89 -81.27 -15.91
N ASP A 196 -21.31 -82.46 -16.06
CA ASP A 196 -20.05 -82.99 -15.50
C ASP A 196 -18.73 -82.21 -15.71
N PRO A 197 -17.70 -82.49 -14.86
CA PRO A 197 -16.40 -81.84 -14.94
C PRO A 197 -15.50 -82.55 -15.97
N VAL A 198 -15.02 -81.80 -16.97
CA VAL A 198 -13.89 -82.25 -17.81
C VAL A 198 -12.63 -81.48 -17.41
N GLU A 199 -11.73 -82.27 -16.85
CA GLU A 199 -10.30 -82.09 -16.61
C GLU A 199 -9.54 -81.51 -17.82
N ALA A 200 -8.77 -80.43 -17.61
CA ALA A 200 -7.33 -80.32 -17.96
C ALA A 200 -6.77 -78.87 -17.96
N ALA A 201 -5.86 -78.66 -17.00
CA ALA A 201 -4.56 -77.98 -17.07
C ALA A 201 -4.40 -76.43 -17.25
N PRO A 202 -3.39 -75.83 -16.58
CA PRO A 202 -3.21 -74.38 -16.47
C PRO A 202 -2.19 -73.84 -17.49
N THR A 203 -2.39 -72.60 -18.00
CA THR A 203 -1.33 -71.88 -18.71
C THR A 203 -1.18 -70.42 -18.27
N LYS A 204 -0.05 -70.20 -17.60
CA LYS A 204 0.86 -69.04 -17.65
C LYS A 204 0.28 -67.63 -17.51
N ALA A 205 0.56 -67.08 -16.32
CA ALA A 205 0.83 -65.68 -16.08
C ALA A 205 1.74 -65.06 -17.16
N LYS A 206 1.34 -63.88 -17.65
CA LYS A 206 2.25 -62.94 -18.32
C LYS A 206 1.99 -61.56 -17.76
N SER A 207 2.78 -61.20 -16.75
CA SER A 207 2.96 -59.83 -16.29
C SER A 207 3.32 -58.95 -17.48
N LYS A 208 2.58 -57.87 -17.71
CA LYS A 208 3.05 -56.76 -18.52
C LYS A 208 2.93 -55.46 -17.73
N SER A 209 4.10 -55.06 -17.25
CA SER A 209 4.45 -53.73 -16.76
C SER A 209 4.34 -52.70 -17.89
N THR A 210 3.70 -51.57 -17.58
CA THR A 210 3.85 -50.24 -18.23
C THR A 210 3.37 -49.23 -17.18
N LYS A 211 4.26 -48.62 -16.39
CA LYS A 211 5.10 -47.43 -16.63
C LYS A 211 4.29 -46.13 -16.82
N ALA A 212 4.67 -45.16 -15.99
CA ALA A 212 4.12 -43.85 -15.71
C ALA A 212 4.09 -42.83 -16.87
N ALA A 213 3.18 -41.87 -16.74
CA ALA A 213 3.29 -40.44 -17.07
C ALA A 213 2.32 -39.76 -16.08
N ASP A 214 2.70 -38.92 -15.12
CA ASP A 214 3.54 -37.72 -15.14
C ASP A 214 3.12 -36.73 -16.22
N THR A 215 2.22 -35.81 -15.85
CA THR A 215 2.08 -34.51 -16.50
C THR A 215 1.54 -33.53 -15.46
N ALA A 216 2.39 -32.55 -15.14
CA ALA A 216 2.06 -31.35 -14.40
C ALA A 216 1.25 -30.38 -15.28
N ASP A 217 0.32 -29.66 -14.66
CA ASP A 217 0.28 -28.19 -14.65
C ASP A 217 -0.49 -27.72 -13.40
#